data_AF-A0A7V9Q9Q3-F1
#
_entry.id   AF-A0A7V9Q9Q3-F1
#
_cell.length_a   1.000
_cell.length_b   1.000
_cell.length_c   1.000
_cell.angle_alpha   90.00
_cell.angle_beta   90.00
_cell.angle_gamma   90.00
#
_symmetry.space_group_name_H-M   'P 1'
#
loop_
_entity.id
_entity.type
_entity.pdbx_description
1 polymer ?
#
loop_
_entity_poly.entity_id
_entity_poly.type
_entity_poly.pdbx_seq_one_letter_code
_entity_poly.pdbx_strand_id
1 'polypeptide(L)' 'GEIRAVGQMDRRLAEAARMGFRRAYVSPKALGSRPPAGISTVETEDVRGLIQQLFP' A
#
# COMPACT_ATOMS: atom_id res chain seq x y z
N GLY A 1 12.05 -12.15 -2.31
CA GLY A 1 10.64 -11.85 -2.00
C GLY A 1 10.39 -10.37 -2.19
N GLU A 2 10.60 -9.88 -3.40
CA GLU A 2 10.31 -8.50 -3.77
C GLU A 2 8.79 -8.27 -3.83
N ILE A 3 8.33 -7.05 -3.57
CA ILE A 3 6.94 -6.66 -3.74
C ILE A 3 6.76 -6.00 -5.11
N ARG A 4 6.14 -6.75 -6.02
CA ARG A 4 5.89 -6.31 -7.40
C ARG A 4 4.70 -5.36 -7.47
N ALA A 5 4.78 -4.39 -8.39
CA ALA A 5 3.67 -3.48 -8.66
C ALA A 5 2.46 -4.23 -9.22
N VAL A 6 1.26 -3.75 -8.86
CA VAL A 6 -0.01 -4.25 -9.38
C VAL A 6 -0.84 -3.08 -9.91
N GLY A 7 -1.62 -3.35 -10.96
CA GLY A 7 -2.47 -2.34 -11.58
C GLY A 7 -3.70 -1.97 -10.75
N GLN A 8 -4.36 -0.89 -11.16
CA GLN A 8 -5.60 -0.38 -10.57
C GLN A 8 -5.45 0.00 -9.09
N MET A 9 -4.31 0.57 -8.71
CA MET A 9 -4.00 0.89 -7.31
C MET A 9 -4.98 1.89 -6.71
N ASP A 10 -5.33 2.94 -7.45
CA ASP A 10 -6.27 3.98 -7.01
C ASP A 10 -7.64 3.37 -6.61
N ARG A 11 -8.17 2.45 -7.43
CA ARG A 11 -9.43 1.74 -7.13
C ARG A 11 -9.30 0.86 -5.89
N ARG A 12 -8.18 0.14 -5.74
CA ARG A 12 -7.93 -0.74 -4.57
C ARG A 12 -7.83 0.07 -3.29
N LEU A 13 -7.14 1.21 -3.32
CA LEU A 13 -6.99 2.11 -2.18
C LEU A 13 -8.32 2.79 -1.82
N ALA A 14 -9.12 3.20 -2.81
CA ALA A 14 -10.43 3.80 -2.57
C ALA A 14 -11.37 2.82 -1.85
N GLU A 15 -11.40 1.55 -2.28
CA GLU A 15 -12.21 0.54 -1.60
C GLU A 15 -11.69 0.21 -0.20
N ALA A 16 -10.37 0.12 -0.02
CA ALA A 16 -9.78 -0.07 1.30
C ALA A 16 -10.17 1.08 2.25
N ALA A 17 -10.10 2.33 1.79
CA ALA A 17 -10.55 3.49 2.56
C ALA A 17 -12.05 3.40 2.92
N ARG A 18 -12.91 3.03 1.94
CA ARG A 18 -14.36 2.85 2.17
C ARG A 18 -14.66 1.78 3.21
N MET A 19 -13.85 0.73 3.27
CA MET A 19 -13.95 -0.35 4.27
C MET A 19 -13.37 0.03 5.64
N GLY A 20 -12.80 1.24 5.79
CA GLY A 20 -12.23 1.73 7.05
C GLY A 20 -10.76 1.38 7.28
N PHE A 21 -10.06 0.84 6.26
CA PHE A 21 -8.61 0.67 6.36
C PHE A 21 -7.91 2.04 6.29
N ARG A 22 -7.02 2.30 7.24
CA ARG A 22 -6.32 3.58 7.37
C ARG A 22 -4.90 3.58 6.78
N ARG A 23 -4.34 2.41 6.53
CA ARG A 23 -2.96 2.23 6.04
C ARG A 23 -2.87 1.08 5.06
N ALA A 24 -2.17 1.29 3.95
CA ALA A 24 -1.85 0.27 2.96
C ALA A 24 -0.35 0.23 2.71
N TYR A 25 0.23 -0.97 2.67
CA TYR A 25 1.62 -1.17 2.28
C TYR A 25 1.65 -1.53 0.79
N VAL A 26 2.44 -0.81 -0.01
CA VAL A 26 2.40 -0.89 -1.47
C VAL A 26 3.81 -0.93 -2.05
N SER A 27 3.95 -1.48 -3.25
CA SER A 27 5.20 -1.35 -4.02
C SER A 27 5.46 0.13 -4.35
N PRO A 28 6.70 0.64 -4.24
CA PRO A 28 7.05 2.01 -4.65
C PRO A 28 6.68 2.29 -6.11
N LYS A 29 6.68 1.25 -6.95
CA LYS A 29 6.37 1.34 -8.38
C LYS A 29 4.86 1.32 -8.69
N ALA A 30 4.00 1.23 -7.68
CA ALA A 30 2.55 1.10 -7.88
C ALA A 30 1.76 2.41 -7.67
N LEU A 31 2.40 3.47 -7.14
CA LEU A 31 1.76 4.75 -6.88
C LEU A 31 1.90 5.68 -8.08
N GLY A 32 0.78 5.98 -8.73
CA GLY A 32 0.71 6.99 -9.81
C GLY A 32 0.11 8.32 -9.35
N SER A 33 -0.70 8.31 -8.29
CA SER A 33 -1.41 9.48 -7.77
C SER A 33 -1.35 9.51 -6.24
N ARG A 34 -1.77 10.62 -5.62
CA ARG A 34 -1.84 10.71 -4.14
C ARG A 34 -2.89 9.73 -3.59
N PRO A 35 -2.68 9.13 -2.41
CA PRO A 35 -3.65 8.25 -1.79
C PRO A 35 -5.01 8.94 -1.58
N PRO A 36 -6.13 8.21 -1.72
CA PRO A 36 -7.47 8.71 -1.40
C PRO A 36 -7.58 9.19 0.06
N ALA A 37 -8.52 10.09 0.31
CA ALA A 37 -8.81 10.54 1.68
C ALA A 37 -9.19 9.34 2.58
N GLY A 38 -8.70 9.35 3.81
CA GLY A 38 -8.99 8.30 4.81
C GLY A 38 -8.02 7.12 4.80
N ILE A 39 -7.11 7.01 3.82
CA ILE A 39 -6.07 5.98 3.79
C ILE A 39 -4.69 6.58 3.46
N SER A 40 -3.66 6.10 4.16
CA SER A 40 -2.26 6.42 3.90
C SER A 40 -1.53 5.24 3.27
N THR A 41 -0.49 5.52 2.49
CA THR A 41 0.34 4.48 1.87
C THR A 41 1.73 4.47 2.48
N VAL A 42 2.28 3.28 2.67
CA VAL A 42 3.67 3.05 3.06
C VAL A 42 4.34 2.22 1.98
N GLU A 43 5.44 2.71 1.44
CA GLU A 43 6.19 2.01 0.41
C GLU A 43 7.01 0.86 1.01
N THR A 44 7.02 -0.28 0.33
CA THR A 44 7.80 -1.44 0.74
C THR A 44 8.36 -2.18 -0.48
N GLU A 45 9.67 -2.45 -0.45
CA GLU A 45 10.38 -3.07 -1.57
C GLU A 45 10.35 -4.60 -1.52
N ASP A 46 10.31 -5.17 -0.31
CA ASP A 46 10.40 -6.62 -0.11
C ASP A 46 9.64 -7.09 1.16
N VAL A 47 9.43 -8.41 1.21
CA VAL A 47 8.71 -9.09 2.30
C VAL A 47 9.44 -8.95 3.64
N ARG A 48 10.77 -8.90 3.65
CA ARG A 48 11.55 -8.81 4.90
C ARG A 48 11.32 -7.45 5.55
N GLY A 49 11.46 -6.37 4.78
CA GLY A 49 11.20 -5.01 5.24
C GLY A 49 9.75 -4.84 5.70
N LEU A 50 8.78 -5.42 4.97
CA LEU A 50 7.38 -5.42 5.39
C LEU A 50 7.17 -6.11 6.74
N ILE A 51 7.75 -7.30 6.95
CA ILE A 51 7.64 -8.02 8.23
C ILE A 51 8.22 -7.20 9.38
N GLN A 52 9.40 -6.61 9.20
CA GLN A 52 10.03 -5.74 10.21
C GLN A 52 9.19 -4.51 10.55
N GLN A 53 8.42 -3.99 9.59
CA GLN A 53 7.51 -2.86 9.81
C GLN A 53 6.20 -3.25 10.51
N LEU A 54 5.73 -4.49 10.32
CA LEU A 54 4.44 -4.96 10.85
C LEU A 54 4.56 -5.62 12.23
N PHE A 55 5.68 -6.30 12.50
CA PHE A 55 5.86 -7.16 13.67
C PHE A 55 7.16 -6.81 14.41
N PRO A 56 7.14 -5.77 15.26
CA PRO A 56 8.27 -5.44 16.12
C PRO A 56 8.54 -6.50 17.19
#